data_AF-A0A1I4CY28-F1
#
_entry.id   AF-A0A1I4CY28-F1
#
_cell.length_a   1.000
_cell.length_b   1.000
_cell.length_c   1.000
_cell.angle_alpha   90.00
_cell.angle_beta   90.00
_cell.angle_gamma   90.00
#
_symmetry.space_group_name_H-M   'P 1'
#
loop_
_entity.id
_entity.type
_entity.pdbx_description
1 polymer ?
#
loop_
_entity_poly.entity_id
_entity_poly.type
_entity_poly.pdbx_seq_one_letter_code
_entity_poly.pdbx_strand_id
1 'polypeptide(L)'
;MKLPKLKKYSYHLKTIDSHTEGEATRIIYDGFPALQGKTMMEKKNYLMENYDFLRTAMMLEPRGHRDMFGALLTEPVHEEADCGVIFMDSGSYLNMCGHGSIGTATMLVETGMVAVKEPYTDVVLDAPSGIIRTRVHVVDGKAVEVSILNVPSFLYRENLKVDIDGWGEISFDISFGGSFFALVNAESIGLPLELQKIETITDLGMKLRKEINRKYEIKHPYLDINTVDLVEFYAHTSTKTADMKNCVIFGDAQADRSPCGTGTSAKLAALYHKGEMGVKDTFVYESITGSTFRGEIDKLVEINGGTGIIPRITGSAWITGLNEWIIDETDPLGNGFLLGNMSAKKENIRARIVNAAWELFDEKSYEATTVDDILLRAEVSLEEFNAYFRSKEELEHTLGDLFDEKYAQLMVNMNPRFTNFDKLVFLNHELFSLIEKHVPLDLTSHIYVTVPEERQEMLNKKRFYYAIIPQIISEGQHSGEFTREESTDDIAETYASIERGVIYDWCVKRGEGSLVETGQKLLIPYLKSIVSQ
;
A
#
# COMPACT_ATOMS: atom_id res chain seq x y z
N MET A 1 -8.99 -50.07 -0.67
CA MET A 1 -9.77 -48.81 -0.60
C MET A 1 -9.66 -48.15 -1.97
N LYS A 2 -10.77 -47.87 -2.68
CA LYS A 2 -10.70 -47.10 -3.92
C LYS A 2 -10.57 -45.62 -3.53
N LEU A 3 -9.61 -44.92 -4.13
CA LEU A 3 -9.47 -43.47 -3.95
C LEU A 3 -10.80 -42.76 -4.30
N PRO A 4 -11.12 -41.63 -3.68
CA PRO A 4 -12.31 -40.86 -4.01
C PRO A 4 -12.34 -40.52 -5.50
N LYS A 5 -13.43 -40.85 -6.19
CA LYS A 5 -13.69 -40.35 -7.54
C LYS A 5 -14.42 -39.03 -7.42
N LEU A 6 -13.66 -37.95 -7.43
CA LEU A 6 -14.20 -36.60 -7.43
C LEU A 6 -14.77 -36.26 -8.83
N LYS A 7 -15.89 -35.54 -8.89
CA LYS A 7 -16.46 -35.03 -10.16
C LYS A 7 -15.61 -33.85 -10.66
N LYS A 8 -15.86 -33.37 -11.88
CA LYS A 8 -15.26 -32.11 -12.35
C LYS A 8 -15.77 -30.96 -11.46
N TYR A 9 -14.85 -30.26 -10.81
CA TYR A 9 -15.10 -29.04 -10.06
C TYR A 9 -14.82 -27.81 -10.91
N SER A 10 -15.35 -26.67 -10.48
CA SER A 10 -15.19 -25.39 -11.17
C SER A 10 -13.80 -24.82 -10.98
N TYR A 11 -13.25 -24.94 -9.77
CA TYR A 11 -11.86 -24.60 -9.47
C TYR A 11 -11.21 -25.66 -8.57
N HIS A 12 -9.93 -25.92 -8.83
CA HIS A 12 -9.05 -26.73 -8.01
C HIS A 12 -7.77 -25.93 -7.78
N LEU A 13 -7.56 -25.50 -6.53
CA LEU A 13 -6.45 -24.63 -6.16
C LEU A 13 -5.48 -25.37 -5.25
N LYS A 14 -4.18 -25.12 -5.40
CA LYS A 14 -3.17 -25.67 -4.49
C LYS A 14 -2.48 -24.56 -3.72
N THR A 15 -2.32 -24.78 -2.42
CA THR A 15 -1.65 -23.84 -1.54
C THR A 15 -0.61 -24.52 -0.68
N ILE A 16 0.39 -23.74 -0.30
CA ILE A 16 1.23 -24.01 0.86
C ILE A 16 0.82 -22.99 1.90
N ASP A 17 0.28 -23.46 3.01
CA ASP A 17 -0.03 -22.59 4.14
C ASP A 17 1.22 -22.51 5.02
N SER A 18 1.57 -21.31 5.44
CA SER A 18 2.61 -21.02 6.42
C SER A 18 2.10 -20.06 7.48
N HIS A 19 2.91 -19.82 8.51
CA HIS A 19 2.78 -18.63 9.35
C HIS A 19 4.14 -17.95 9.52
N THR A 20 4.13 -16.63 9.57
CA THR A 20 5.30 -15.81 9.92
C THR A 20 5.10 -15.31 11.34
N GLU A 21 5.84 -15.85 12.30
CA GLU A 21 5.74 -15.46 13.72
C GLU A 21 4.29 -15.48 14.29
N GLY A 22 3.42 -16.30 13.70
CA GLY A 22 2.04 -16.54 14.15
C GLY A 22 0.99 -16.01 13.18
N GLU A 23 1.34 -15.05 12.33
CA GLU A 23 0.43 -14.49 11.33
C GLU A 23 0.38 -15.41 10.09
N ALA A 24 -0.83 -15.79 9.66
CA ALA A 24 -1.01 -16.78 8.60
C ALA A 24 -0.52 -16.25 7.24
N THR A 25 -0.10 -17.14 6.35
CA THR A 25 0.10 -16.82 4.93
C THR A 25 -0.23 -18.05 4.11
N ARG A 26 -1.34 -18.00 3.39
CA ARG A 26 -1.74 -18.99 2.40
C ARG A 26 -1.12 -18.64 1.06
N ILE A 27 -0.05 -19.34 0.68
CA ILE A 27 0.62 -19.12 -0.61
C ILE A 27 -0.02 -20.00 -1.68
N ILE A 28 -0.73 -19.38 -2.61
CA ILE A 28 -1.40 -20.04 -3.73
C ILE A 28 -0.42 -20.08 -4.90
N TYR A 29 -0.13 -21.28 -5.38
CA TYR A 29 0.86 -21.50 -6.45
C TYR A 29 0.30 -22.23 -7.68
N ASP A 30 -0.95 -22.72 -7.61
CA ASP A 30 -1.62 -23.39 -8.73
C ASP A 30 -3.14 -23.22 -8.64
N GLY A 31 -3.82 -23.22 -9.79
CA GLY A 31 -5.28 -23.18 -9.90
C GLY A 31 -5.94 -21.81 -10.10
N PHE A 32 -5.18 -20.71 -10.08
CA PHE A 32 -5.69 -19.40 -10.49
C PHE A 32 -5.65 -19.23 -12.02
N PRO A 33 -6.60 -18.47 -12.61
CA PRO A 33 -6.55 -18.08 -14.01
C PRO A 33 -5.30 -17.26 -14.34
N ALA A 34 -4.85 -17.32 -15.59
CA ALA A 34 -3.78 -16.46 -16.07
C ALA A 34 -4.22 -14.98 -15.98
N LEU A 35 -3.41 -14.16 -15.31
CA LEU A 35 -3.70 -12.73 -15.13
C LEU A 35 -3.15 -11.93 -16.32
N GLN A 36 -3.96 -10.99 -16.81
CA GLN A 36 -3.54 -10.05 -17.84
C GLN A 36 -2.92 -8.81 -17.20
N GLY A 37 -1.87 -8.27 -17.81
CA GLY A 37 -1.20 -7.05 -17.36
C GLY A 37 0.28 -7.05 -17.72
N LYS A 38 0.77 -5.89 -18.15
CA LYS A 38 2.19 -5.61 -18.40
C LYS A 38 2.94 -5.20 -17.14
N THR A 39 2.23 -4.88 -16.06
CA THR A 39 2.80 -4.59 -14.73
C THR A 39 2.14 -5.47 -13.65
N MET A 40 2.81 -5.64 -12.51
CA MET A 40 2.21 -6.35 -11.37
C MET A 40 0.96 -5.63 -10.83
N MET A 41 0.90 -4.30 -10.95
CA MET A 41 -0.30 -3.53 -10.61
C MET A 41 -1.46 -3.83 -11.57
N GLU A 42 -1.20 -3.88 -12.88
CA GLU A 42 -2.23 -4.26 -13.86
C GLU A 42 -2.73 -5.69 -13.61
N LYS A 43 -1.84 -6.64 -13.29
CA LYS A 43 -2.23 -8.01 -12.91
C LYS A 43 -3.11 -8.04 -11.66
N LYS A 44 -2.80 -7.21 -10.64
CA LYS A 44 -3.62 -7.07 -9.43
C LYS A 44 -5.00 -6.51 -9.75
N ASN A 45 -5.08 -5.43 -10.53
CA ASN A 45 -6.35 -4.81 -10.89
C ASN A 45 -7.22 -5.77 -11.72
N TYR A 46 -6.61 -6.48 -12.68
CA TYR A 46 -7.30 -7.51 -13.44
C TYR A 46 -7.87 -8.62 -12.53
N LEU A 47 -7.10 -9.05 -11.52
CA LEU A 47 -7.56 -10.03 -10.53
C LEU A 47 -8.74 -9.51 -9.69
N MET A 48 -8.67 -8.24 -9.26
CA MET A 48 -9.74 -7.57 -8.51
C MET A 48 -11.04 -7.48 -9.31
N GLU A 49 -10.95 -7.04 -10.56
CA GLU A 49 -12.11 -6.80 -11.43
C GLU A 49 -12.78 -8.10 -11.89
N ASN A 50 -12.00 -9.15 -12.13
CA ASN A 50 -12.49 -10.35 -12.82
C ASN A 50 -12.62 -11.57 -11.89
N TYR A 51 -11.89 -11.63 -10.78
CA TYR A 51 -11.70 -12.85 -9.99
C TYR A 51 -11.73 -12.65 -8.47
N ASP A 52 -12.31 -11.55 -7.96
CA ASP A 52 -12.39 -11.33 -6.50
C ASP A 52 -13.10 -12.46 -5.74
N PHE A 53 -14.04 -13.15 -6.39
CA PHE A 53 -14.71 -14.31 -5.81
C PHE A 53 -13.75 -15.44 -5.44
N LEU A 54 -12.59 -15.56 -6.10
CA LEU A 54 -11.54 -16.52 -5.73
C LEU A 54 -10.80 -16.09 -4.47
N ARG A 55 -10.54 -14.78 -4.29
CA ARG A 55 -10.00 -14.27 -3.03
C ARG A 55 -10.96 -14.57 -1.89
N THR A 56 -12.24 -14.21 -2.02
CA THR A 56 -13.21 -14.44 -0.94
C THR A 56 -13.34 -15.94 -0.65
N ALA A 57 -13.39 -16.80 -1.68
CA ALA A 57 -13.46 -18.25 -1.51
C ALA A 57 -12.26 -18.83 -0.74
N MET A 58 -11.07 -18.24 -0.91
CA MET A 58 -9.82 -18.73 -0.33
C MET A 58 -9.48 -18.11 1.02
N MET A 59 -9.90 -16.87 1.28
CA MET A 59 -9.60 -16.14 2.52
C MET A 59 -10.69 -16.29 3.57
N LEU A 60 -11.97 -16.37 3.17
CA LEU A 60 -13.10 -16.39 4.10
C LEU A 60 -13.50 -17.82 4.51
N GLU A 61 -14.37 -17.92 5.52
CA GLU A 61 -14.97 -19.22 5.89
C GLU A 61 -15.76 -19.78 4.68
N PRO A 62 -15.78 -21.10 4.44
CA PRO A 62 -15.31 -22.18 5.31
C PRO A 62 -13.85 -22.62 5.06
N ARG A 63 -13.12 -22.01 4.12
CA ARG A 63 -11.76 -22.44 3.76
C ARG A 63 -10.67 -21.67 4.50
N GLY A 64 -10.94 -20.41 4.84
CA GLY A 64 -10.13 -19.55 5.67
C GLY A 64 -10.90 -19.07 6.89
N HIS A 65 -10.64 -17.84 7.31
CA HIS A 65 -11.26 -17.19 8.45
C HIS A 65 -11.02 -15.67 8.38
N ARG A 66 -11.64 -14.91 9.29
CA ARG A 66 -11.53 -13.44 9.36
C ARG A 66 -10.09 -12.92 9.25
N ASP A 67 -9.18 -13.57 9.96
CA ASP A 67 -7.75 -13.20 10.01
C ASP A 67 -6.85 -13.96 9.01
N MET A 68 -7.41 -14.55 7.94
CA MET A 68 -6.59 -15.25 6.94
C MET A 68 -5.94 -14.23 6.01
N PHE A 69 -4.68 -14.48 5.69
CA PHE A 69 -3.89 -13.70 4.73
C PHE A 69 -3.30 -14.63 3.66
N GLY A 70 -3.14 -14.13 2.45
CA GLY A 70 -2.71 -14.92 1.30
C GLY A 70 -1.72 -14.21 0.38
N ALA A 71 -1.00 -15.02 -0.40
CA ALA A 71 -0.09 -14.58 -1.44
C ALA A 71 -0.33 -15.44 -2.69
N LEU A 72 -0.66 -14.81 -3.82
CA LEU A 72 -0.77 -15.49 -5.11
C LEU A 72 0.56 -15.37 -5.85
N LEU A 73 1.18 -16.50 -6.15
CA LEU A 73 2.35 -16.54 -7.03
C LEU A 73 1.93 -16.40 -8.49
N THR A 74 2.72 -15.63 -9.23
CA THR A 74 2.53 -15.37 -10.65
C THR A 74 3.89 -15.33 -11.36
N GLU A 75 3.89 -15.37 -12.69
CA GLU A 75 5.08 -15.00 -13.45
C GLU A 75 5.48 -13.54 -13.12
N PRO A 76 6.77 -13.25 -12.87
CA PRO A 76 7.21 -11.88 -12.64
C PRO A 76 7.04 -11.05 -13.93
N VAL A 77 6.91 -9.74 -13.76
CA VAL A 77 7.04 -8.77 -14.86
C VAL A 77 8.49 -8.32 -14.97
N HIS A 78 9.14 -8.07 -13.84
CA HIS A 78 10.49 -7.56 -13.77
C HIS A 78 11.53 -8.69 -13.92
N GLU A 79 12.50 -8.53 -14.82
CA GLU A 79 13.49 -9.57 -15.17
C GLU A 79 14.40 -10.01 -14.01
N GLU A 80 14.62 -9.12 -13.03
CA GLU A 80 15.46 -9.42 -11.86
C GLU A 80 14.74 -10.26 -10.79
N ALA A 81 13.42 -10.44 -10.89
CA ALA A 81 12.63 -11.14 -9.88
C ALA A 81 12.58 -12.64 -10.11
N ASP A 82 12.63 -13.40 -9.02
CA ASP A 82 12.48 -14.85 -9.03
C ASP A 82 11.02 -15.28 -9.25
N CYS A 83 10.06 -14.49 -8.73
CA CYS A 83 8.64 -14.69 -8.96
C CYS A 83 7.83 -13.40 -8.80
N GLY A 84 6.65 -13.32 -9.42
CA GLY A 84 5.65 -12.30 -9.12
C GLY A 84 4.77 -12.71 -7.94
N VAL A 85 4.36 -11.76 -7.11
CA VAL A 85 3.48 -12.00 -5.94
C VAL A 85 2.37 -10.95 -5.84
N ILE A 86 1.13 -11.39 -5.61
CA ILE A 86 0.00 -10.52 -5.29
C ILE A 86 -0.55 -10.91 -3.92
N PHE A 87 -0.51 -9.97 -2.97
CA PHE A 87 -0.99 -10.22 -1.61
C PHE A 87 -2.49 -9.94 -1.48
N MET A 88 -3.16 -10.70 -0.62
CA MET A 88 -4.60 -10.59 -0.37
C MET A 88 -4.96 -10.93 1.08
N ASP A 89 -6.05 -10.35 1.57
CA ASP A 89 -6.62 -10.64 2.89
C ASP A 89 -8.14 -10.84 2.80
N SER A 90 -8.80 -10.96 3.95
CA SER A 90 -10.26 -11.11 4.04
C SER A 90 -11.04 -9.91 3.45
N GLY A 91 -10.42 -8.75 3.30
CA GLY A 91 -11.05 -7.52 2.82
C GLY A 91 -10.68 -7.07 1.41
N SER A 92 -9.44 -7.24 0.95
CA SER A 92 -8.94 -6.71 -0.34
C SER A 92 -7.60 -7.33 -0.75
N TYR A 93 -6.93 -6.69 -1.71
CA TYR A 93 -5.56 -6.98 -2.16
C TYR A 93 -4.60 -5.88 -1.72
N LEU A 94 -3.40 -6.26 -1.30
CA LEU A 94 -2.37 -5.35 -0.81
C LEU A 94 -1.24 -5.20 -1.84
N ASN A 95 -0.63 -4.02 -1.89
CA ASN A 95 0.51 -3.78 -2.77
C ASN A 95 1.80 -4.42 -2.25
N MET A 96 1.94 -4.50 -0.92
CA MET A 96 3.09 -5.08 -0.21
C MET A 96 2.61 -5.67 1.12
N CYS A 97 3.29 -6.71 1.60
CA CYS A 97 3.13 -7.19 2.97
C CYS A 97 4.44 -7.80 3.50
N GLY A 98 4.93 -7.34 4.65
CA GLY A 98 6.18 -7.82 5.23
C GLY A 98 6.11 -9.30 5.66
N HIS A 99 5.12 -9.68 6.46
CA HIS A 99 4.98 -11.06 6.94
C HIS A 99 4.72 -12.04 5.77
N GLY A 100 3.91 -11.60 4.79
CA GLY A 100 3.61 -12.39 3.58
C GLY A 100 4.84 -12.57 2.69
N SER A 101 5.70 -11.55 2.60
CA SER A 101 6.99 -11.65 1.88
C SER A 101 7.94 -12.62 2.55
N ILE A 102 8.04 -12.59 3.89
CA ILE A 102 8.84 -13.54 4.67
C ILE A 102 8.32 -14.97 4.46
N GLY A 103 7.01 -15.20 4.61
CA GLY A 103 6.40 -16.52 4.40
C GLY A 103 6.60 -17.05 2.98
N THR A 104 6.45 -16.18 1.98
CA THR A 104 6.67 -16.52 0.57
C THR A 104 8.12 -16.87 0.29
N ALA A 105 9.09 -16.07 0.75
CA ALA A 105 10.51 -16.34 0.56
C ALA A 105 10.96 -17.64 1.25
N THR A 106 10.49 -17.89 2.49
CA THR A 106 10.69 -19.16 3.20
C THR A 106 10.18 -20.33 2.37
N MET A 107 8.94 -20.24 1.86
CA MET A 107 8.34 -21.30 1.04
C MET A 107 9.15 -21.56 -0.23
N LEU A 108 9.53 -20.52 -0.96
CA LEU A 108 10.29 -20.65 -2.20
C LEU A 108 11.63 -21.36 -1.99
N VAL A 109 12.32 -21.05 -0.88
CA VAL A 109 13.58 -21.71 -0.51
C VAL A 109 13.35 -23.16 -0.08
N GLU A 110 12.44 -23.42 0.87
CA GLU A 110 12.24 -24.76 1.43
C GLU A 110 11.63 -25.76 0.43
N THR A 111 10.89 -25.27 -0.57
CA THR A 111 10.32 -26.10 -1.64
C THR A 111 11.26 -26.29 -2.83
N GLY A 112 12.38 -25.56 -2.88
CA GLY A 112 13.30 -25.56 -4.00
C GLY A 112 12.75 -24.93 -5.28
N MET A 113 11.74 -24.05 -5.17
CA MET A 113 11.22 -23.27 -6.31
C MET A 113 12.21 -22.20 -6.77
N VAL A 114 13.20 -21.85 -5.95
CA VAL A 114 14.34 -21.00 -6.30
C VAL A 114 15.66 -21.73 -6.07
N ALA A 115 16.73 -21.25 -6.70
CA ALA A 115 18.07 -21.81 -6.50
C ALA A 115 18.61 -21.45 -5.10
N VAL A 116 18.77 -22.46 -4.24
CA VAL A 116 19.19 -22.27 -2.85
C VAL A 116 20.71 -22.21 -2.71
N LYS A 117 21.20 -21.22 -1.95
CA LYS A 117 22.61 -21.02 -1.56
C LYS A 117 22.73 -20.87 -0.05
N GLU A 118 23.76 -21.48 0.52
CA GLU A 118 24.08 -21.36 1.96
C GLU A 118 25.35 -20.53 2.18
N PRO A 119 25.44 -19.73 3.26
CA PRO A 119 24.43 -19.58 4.32
C PRO A 119 23.31 -18.59 3.96
N TYR A 120 23.39 -17.85 2.86
CA TYR A 120 22.35 -16.89 2.48
C TYR A 120 21.88 -17.10 1.04
N THR A 121 20.55 -17.12 0.87
CA THR A 121 19.86 -17.05 -0.42
C THR A 121 19.15 -15.71 -0.52
N ASP A 122 19.45 -14.92 -1.55
CA ASP A 122 18.64 -13.75 -1.87
C ASP A 122 17.44 -14.21 -2.71
N VAL A 123 16.22 -13.81 -2.31
CA VAL A 123 14.99 -14.07 -3.06
C VAL A 123 14.31 -12.74 -3.35
N VAL A 124 14.02 -12.52 -4.63
CA VAL A 124 13.49 -11.26 -5.15
C VAL A 124 12.05 -11.47 -5.63
N LEU A 125 11.10 -10.81 -4.98
CA LEU A 125 9.68 -10.88 -5.32
C LEU A 125 9.27 -9.63 -6.11
N ASP A 126 8.57 -9.80 -7.22
CA ASP A 126 7.94 -8.71 -7.97
C ASP A 126 6.50 -8.51 -7.50
N ALA A 127 6.26 -7.46 -6.71
CA ALA A 127 4.94 -7.15 -6.16
C ALA A 127 4.31 -5.95 -6.88
N PRO A 128 3.01 -5.67 -6.70
CA PRO A 128 2.41 -4.42 -7.20
C PRO A 128 3.11 -3.17 -6.68
N SER A 129 3.76 -3.26 -5.51
CA SER A 129 4.62 -2.21 -4.96
C SER A 129 6.04 -2.15 -5.56
N GLY A 130 6.33 -2.94 -6.59
CA GLY A 130 7.69 -3.12 -7.10
C GLY A 130 8.47 -4.21 -6.38
N ILE A 131 9.79 -4.20 -6.57
CA ILE A 131 10.68 -5.29 -6.16
C ILE A 131 10.89 -5.33 -4.65
N ILE A 132 10.56 -6.47 -4.05
CA ILE A 132 10.84 -6.80 -2.65
C ILE A 132 12.07 -7.69 -2.61
N ARG A 133 13.14 -7.20 -1.97
CA ARG A 133 14.38 -7.98 -1.79
C ARG A 133 14.37 -8.61 -0.41
N THR A 134 14.40 -9.93 -0.39
CA THR A 134 14.50 -10.71 0.83
C THR A 134 15.86 -11.41 0.87
N ARG A 135 16.44 -11.53 2.07
CA ARG A 135 17.66 -12.28 2.32
C ARG A 135 17.34 -13.39 3.31
N VAL A 136 17.35 -14.62 2.84
CA VAL A 136 17.03 -15.82 3.60
C VAL A 136 18.31 -16.43 4.15
N HIS A 137 18.41 -16.55 5.47
CA HIS A 137 19.44 -17.35 6.13
C HIS A 137 19.04 -18.83 6.05
N VAL A 138 19.87 -19.64 5.41
CA VAL A 138 19.61 -21.06 5.15
C VAL A 138 20.62 -21.92 5.89
N VAL A 139 20.13 -22.92 6.61
CA VAL A 139 20.93 -23.90 7.34
C VAL A 139 20.36 -25.28 7.05
N ASP A 140 21.18 -26.19 6.52
CA ASP A 140 20.78 -27.56 6.17
C ASP A 140 19.55 -27.61 5.26
N GLY A 141 19.48 -26.72 4.28
CA GLY A 141 18.37 -26.58 3.33
C GLY A 141 17.09 -25.95 3.91
N LYS A 142 17.10 -25.52 5.18
CA LYS A 142 15.95 -24.89 5.85
C LYS A 142 16.11 -23.38 5.92
N ALA A 143 15.04 -22.64 5.63
CA ALA A 143 14.99 -21.19 5.83
C ALA A 143 14.81 -20.90 7.33
N VAL A 144 15.86 -20.41 7.99
CA VAL A 144 15.88 -20.17 9.44
C VAL A 144 15.34 -18.78 9.78
N GLU A 145 15.75 -17.76 9.04
CA GLU A 145 15.26 -16.39 9.18
C GLU A 145 15.29 -15.67 7.83
N VAL A 146 14.39 -14.72 7.63
CA VAL A 146 14.29 -13.90 6.42
C VAL A 146 14.36 -12.43 6.82
N SER A 147 15.27 -11.70 6.21
CA SER A 147 15.38 -10.24 6.36
C SER A 147 14.78 -9.52 5.17
N ILE A 148 14.01 -8.46 5.44
CA ILE A 148 13.48 -7.52 4.44
C ILE A 148 13.88 -6.09 4.80
N LEU A 149 14.16 -5.29 3.78
CA LEU A 149 14.27 -3.83 3.94
C LEU A 149 12.90 -3.22 3.75
N ASN A 150 12.49 -2.37 4.70
CA ASN A 150 11.24 -1.65 4.61
C ASN A 150 11.45 -0.24 4.04
N VAL A 151 10.34 0.44 3.74
CA VAL A 151 10.32 1.82 3.24
C VAL A 151 10.88 2.82 4.26
N PRO A 152 11.26 4.04 3.82
CA PRO A 152 11.60 5.14 4.73
C PRO A 152 10.58 5.30 5.85
N SER A 153 11.06 5.24 7.10
CA SER A 153 10.26 5.28 8.31
C SER A 153 10.70 6.44 9.20
N PHE A 154 9.76 7.12 9.85
CA PHE A 154 10.04 8.35 10.61
C PHE A 154 8.96 8.63 11.67
N LEU A 155 9.38 9.26 12.77
CA LEU A 155 8.44 9.84 13.72
C LEU A 155 7.77 11.08 13.10
N TYR A 156 6.44 11.14 13.11
CA TYR A 156 5.69 12.21 12.47
C TYR A 156 5.32 13.32 13.46
N ARG A 157 4.70 12.96 14.59
CA ARG A 157 4.31 13.87 15.67
C ARG A 157 4.38 13.15 17.01
N GLU A 158 4.73 13.86 18.05
CA GLU A 158 4.87 13.30 19.40
C GLU A 158 3.91 13.94 20.40
N ASN A 159 3.69 13.27 21.52
CA ASN A 159 2.97 13.79 22.69
C ASN A 159 1.54 14.29 22.38
N LEU A 160 0.86 13.62 21.43
CA LEU A 160 -0.54 13.89 21.11
C LEU A 160 -1.45 13.24 22.14
N LYS A 161 -2.69 13.72 22.23
CA LYS A 161 -3.62 13.37 23.32
C LYS A 161 -5.06 13.26 22.82
N VAL A 162 -5.77 12.22 23.21
CA VAL A 162 -7.20 12.07 22.90
C VAL A 162 -7.96 11.52 24.10
N ASP A 163 -9.14 12.05 24.37
CA ASP A 163 -10.03 11.54 25.40
C ASP A 163 -10.86 10.39 24.85
N ILE A 164 -10.78 9.24 25.51
CA ILE A 164 -11.58 8.05 25.18
C ILE A 164 -12.50 7.74 26.37
N ASP A 165 -13.78 7.55 26.07
CA ASP A 165 -14.77 7.20 27.09
C ASP A 165 -14.37 5.90 27.81
N GLY A 166 -14.44 5.92 29.14
CA GLY A 166 -13.98 4.84 30.02
C GLY A 166 -12.46 4.76 30.25
N TRP A 167 -11.64 5.49 29.49
CA TRP A 167 -10.17 5.46 29.61
C TRP A 167 -9.53 6.82 29.96
N GLY A 168 -10.25 7.93 29.76
CA GLY A 168 -9.74 9.28 30.00
C GLY A 168 -8.79 9.75 28.90
N GLU A 169 -7.90 10.68 29.24
CA GLU A 169 -6.92 11.24 28.30
C GLU A 169 -5.78 10.24 28.04
N ILE A 170 -5.66 9.77 26.80
CA ILE A 170 -4.59 8.86 26.36
C ILE A 170 -3.57 9.65 25.56
N SER A 171 -2.29 9.53 25.94
CA SER A 171 -1.17 10.11 25.20
C SER A 171 -0.57 9.12 24.20
N PHE A 172 -0.19 9.59 23.02
CA PHE A 172 0.36 8.77 21.95
C PHE A 172 1.27 9.57 21.02
N ASP A 173 2.11 8.84 20.29
CA ASP A 173 2.90 9.40 19.19
C ASP A 173 2.33 8.91 17.85
N ILE A 174 2.53 9.67 16.77
CA ILE A 174 2.28 9.21 15.41
C ILE A 174 3.62 8.95 14.74
N SER A 175 3.82 7.74 14.24
CA SER A 175 5.03 7.32 13.53
C SER A 175 4.66 6.59 12.24
N PHE A 176 5.50 6.72 11.22
CA PHE A 176 5.30 6.07 9.92
C PHE A 176 6.31 4.93 9.73
N GLY A 177 5.82 3.76 9.34
CA GLY A 177 6.62 2.56 9.08
C GLY A 177 6.20 1.81 7.82
N GLY A 178 5.60 2.51 6.86
CA GLY A 178 4.84 1.95 5.72
C GLY A 178 3.34 2.27 5.78
N SER A 179 2.83 2.45 7.00
CA SER A 179 1.53 3.06 7.33
C SER A 179 1.74 3.97 8.53
N PHE A 180 0.79 4.87 8.82
CA PHE A 180 0.81 5.63 10.07
C PHE A 180 0.27 4.80 11.23
N PHE A 181 1.03 4.80 12.32
CA PHE A 181 0.72 4.16 13.58
C PHE A 181 0.51 5.19 14.66
N ALA A 182 -0.51 5.01 15.49
CA ALA A 182 -0.56 5.62 16.81
C ALA A 182 0.14 4.70 17.81
N LEU A 183 1.28 5.14 18.34
CA LEU A 183 2.08 4.42 19.33
C LEU A 183 1.63 4.81 20.74
N VAL A 184 1.05 3.87 21.48
CA VAL A 184 0.49 4.09 22.81
C VAL A 184 1.27 3.25 23.83
N ASN A 185 1.80 3.88 24.86
CA ASN A 185 2.36 3.15 26.00
C ASN A 185 1.21 2.50 26.80
N ALA A 186 1.07 1.18 26.73
CA ALA A 186 0.01 0.46 27.40
C ALA A 186 0.09 0.57 28.93
N GLU A 187 1.30 0.68 29.49
CA GLU A 187 1.51 0.79 30.94
C GLU A 187 1.01 2.13 31.47
N SER A 188 1.14 3.22 30.70
CA SER A 188 0.70 4.55 31.14
C SER A 188 -0.82 4.67 31.27
N ILE A 189 -1.56 3.79 30.61
CA ILE A 189 -3.03 3.69 30.67
C ILE A 189 -3.52 2.48 31.46
N GLY A 190 -2.61 1.71 32.08
CA GLY A 190 -2.96 0.53 32.87
C GLY A 190 -3.56 -0.62 32.06
N LEU A 191 -3.22 -0.75 30.77
CA LEU A 191 -3.66 -1.82 29.88
C LEU A 191 -2.62 -2.97 29.84
N PRO A 192 -2.92 -4.17 30.39
CA PRO A 192 -2.04 -5.32 30.27
C PRO A 192 -2.08 -5.91 28.86
N LEU A 193 -0.92 -6.14 28.25
CA LEU A 193 -0.79 -6.81 26.94
C LEU A 193 -0.78 -8.33 27.09
N GLU A 194 -1.95 -8.88 27.41
CA GLU A 194 -2.18 -10.31 27.64
C GLU A 194 -3.27 -10.84 26.69
N LEU A 195 -3.15 -12.09 26.24
CA LEU A 195 -4.12 -12.72 25.32
C LEU A 195 -5.55 -12.69 25.88
N GLN A 196 -5.72 -12.81 27.20
CA GLN A 196 -7.01 -12.76 27.88
C GLN A 196 -7.69 -11.38 27.79
N LYS A 197 -6.95 -10.34 27.40
CA LYS A 197 -7.42 -8.97 27.24
C LYS A 197 -7.64 -8.57 25.79
N ILE A 198 -7.53 -9.50 24.84
CA ILE A 198 -7.56 -9.17 23.41
C ILE A 198 -8.82 -8.42 22.97
N GLU A 199 -9.99 -8.76 23.51
CA GLU A 199 -11.24 -8.03 23.23
C GLU A 199 -11.17 -6.58 23.69
N THR A 200 -10.62 -6.33 24.88
CA THR A 200 -10.43 -4.98 25.43
C THR A 200 -9.40 -4.18 24.63
N ILE A 201 -8.27 -4.80 24.26
CA ILE A 201 -7.21 -4.16 23.48
C ILE A 201 -7.76 -3.77 22.10
N THR A 202 -8.50 -4.67 21.46
CA THR A 202 -9.06 -4.45 20.12
C THR A 202 -10.13 -3.37 20.13
N ASP A 203 -11.07 -3.41 21.08
CA ASP A 203 -12.11 -2.37 21.23
C ASP A 203 -11.49 -0.99 21.45
N LEU A 204 -10.50 -0.89 22.33
CA LEU A 204 -9.79 0.37 22.59
C LEU A 204 -9.02 0.85 21.35
N GLY A 205 -8.30 -0.05 20.67
CA GLY A 205 -7.55 0.28 19.45
C GLY A 205 -8.44 0.86 18.35
N MET A 206 -9.62 0.27 18.15
CA MET A 206 -10.59 0.77 17.17
C MET A 206 -11.18 2.13 17.55
N LYS A 207 -11.50 2.34 18.83
CA LYS A 207 -11.96 3.65 19.36
C LYS A 207 -10.89 4.72 19.19
N LEU A 208 -9.65 4.42 19.56
CA LEU A 208 -8.50 5.31 19.40
C LEU A 208 -8.30 5.69 17.93
N ARG A 209 -8.21 4.71 17.03
CA ARG A 209 -8.01 4.98 15.60
C ARG A 209 -9.07 5.94 15.06
N LYS A 210 -10.34 5.69 15.38
CA LYS A 210 -11.46 6.53 14.95
C LYS A 210 -11.34 7.95 15.48
N GLU A 211 -11.12 8.13 16.77
CA GLU A 211 -11.04 9.47 17.38
C GLU A 211 -9.78 10.24 16.97
N ILE A 212 -8.65 9.54 16.78
CA ILE A 212 -7.41 10.14 16.28
C ILE A 212 -7.62 10.68 14.87
N ASN A 213 -8.17 9.88 13.95
CA ASN A 213 -8.43 10.33 12.57
C ASN A 213 -9.50 11.43 12.50
N ARG A 214 -10.40 11.51 13.49
CA ARG A 214 -11.36 12.63 13.59
C ARG A 214 -10.71 13.91 14.10
N LYS A 215 -9.77 13.81 15.04
CA LYS A 215 -9.19 14.95 15.77
C LYS A 215 -7.94 15.53 15.09
N TYR A 216 -7.15 14.68 14.42
CA TYR A 216 -5.86 15.04 13.87
C TYR A 216 -5.83 14.85 12.36
N GLU A 217 -5.58 15.94 11.65
CA GLU A 217 -5.22 15.88 10.24
C GLU A 217 -3.77 15.36 10.12
N ILE A 218 -3.61 14.31 9.33
CA ILE A 218 -2.35 13.62 9.08
C ILE A 218 -2.14 13.63 7.58
N LYS A 219 -0.89 13.83 7.18
CA LYS A 219 -0.51 13.76 5.77
C LYS A 219 0.94 13.31 5.70
N HIS A 220 1.18 12.24 4.97
CA HIS A 220 2.54 11.82 4.67
C HIS A 220 3.22 12.86 3.77
N PRO A 221 4.48 13.25 4.00
CA PRO A 221 5.12 14.36 3.28
C PRO A 221 5.18 14.16 1.77
N TYR A 222 5.29 12.90 1.34
CA TYR A 222 5.44 12.53 -0.06
C TYR A 222 4.32 11.63 -0.59
N LEU A 223 3.38 11.22 0.26
CA LEU A 223 2.41 10.17 -0.11
C LEU A 223 1.01 10.63 0.25
N ASP A 224 -0.01 10.22 -0.50
CA ASP A 224 -1.41 10.43 -0.14
C ASP A 224 -1.87 9.38 0.87
N ILE A 225 -1.16 9.33 1.99
CA ILE A 225 -1.55 8.58 3.17
C ILE A 225 -1.92 9.65 4.18
N ASN A 226 -3.20 9.72 4.52
CA ASN A 226 -3.78 10.80 5.31
C ASN A 226 -4.51 10.33 6.58
N THR A 227 -4.40 9.05 6.90
CA THR A 227 -5.01 8.43 8.09
C THR A 227 -3.99 7.64 8.91
N VAL A 228 -4.22 7.56 10.22
CA VAL A 228 -3.71 6.47 11.05
C VAL A 228 -4.51 5.22 10.74
N ASP A 229 -3.84 4.18 10.27
CA ASP A 229 -4.50 2.92 9.93
C ASP A 229 -4.40 1.89 11.07
N LEU A 230 -3.38 2.02 11.91
CA LEU A 230 -3.03 1.05 12.96
C LEU A 230 -2.78 1.74 14.31
N VAL A 231 -3.17 1.07 15.38
CA VAL A 231 -2.83 1.47 16.75
C VAL A 231 -1.93 0.39 17.34
N GLU A 232 -0.72 0.78 17.75
CA GLU A 232 0.24 -0.10 18.41
C GLU A 232 0.27 0.22 19.89
N PHE A 233 -0.15 -0.75 20.71
CA PHE A 233 0.07 -0.70 22.15
C PHE A 233 1.39 -1.36 22.48
N TYR A 234 2.28 -0.68 23.20
CA TYR A 234 3.57 -1.21 23.59
C TYR A 234 3.79 -1.16 25.11
N ALA A 235 4.57 -2.08 25.64
CA ALA A 235 4.91 -2.17 27.05
C ALA A 235 6.30 -2.78 27.25
N HIS A 236 6.83 -2.71 28.48
CA HIS A 236 8.00 -3.51 28.82
C HIS A 236 7.66 -5.00 28.75
N THR A 237 8.66 -5.82 28.45
CA THR A 237 8.53 -7.28 28.48
C THR A 237 9.39 -7.90 29.59
N SER A 238 8.91 -9.02 30.14
CA SER A 238 9.69 -9.87 31.04
C SER A 238 10.54 -10.91 30.29
N THR A 239 10.37 -11.01 28.97
CA THR A 239 11.13 -11.91 28.09
C THR A 239 12.55 -11.40 27.94
N LYS A 240 13.53 -12.14 28.46
CA LYS A 240 14.95 -11.72 28.48
C LYS A 240 15.58 -11.51 27.09
N THR A 241 15.00 -12.09 26.05
CA THR A 241 15.48 -12.02 24.67
C THR A 241 14.79 -10.94 23.85
N ALA A 242 13.85 -10.19 24.45
CA ALA A 242 13.12 -9.11 23.79
C ALA A 242 13.28 -7.81 24.59
N ASP A 243 13.30 -6.69 23.88
CA ASP A 243 13.45 -5.37 24.48
C ASP A 243 12.10 -4.82 24.94
N MET A 244 11.04 -5.06 24.15
CA MET A 244 9.67 -4.62 24.45
C MET A 244 8.65 -5.65 23.94
N LYS A 245 7.38 -5.44 24.31
CA LYS A 245 6.23 -6.17 23.78
C LYS A 245 5.24 -5.23 23.12
N ASN A 246 4.58 -5.68 22.06
CA ASN A 246 3.47 -4.96 21.43
C ASN A 246 2.23 -5.83 21.15
N CYS A 247 1.14 -5.12 20.87
CA CYS A 247 -0.03 -5.64 20.18
C CYS A 247 -0.55 -4.56 19.23
N VAL A 248 -0.66 -4.88 17.94
CA VAL A 248 -1.12 -3.96 16.90
C VAL A 248 -2.56 -4.28 16.53
N ILE A 249 -3.41 -3.25 16.57
CA ILE A 249 -4.81 -3.32 16.16
C ILE A 249 -5.01 -2.61 14.82
N PHE A 250 -5.63 -3.31 13.87
CA PHE A 250 -5.84 -2.82 12.50
C PHE A 250 -7.10 -3.39 11.86
N GLY A 251 -7.35 -3.01 10.60
CA GLY A 251 -8.46 -3.53 9.82
C GLY A 251 -9.82 -3.26 10.48
N ASP A 252 -10.70 -4.27 10.47
CA ASP A 252 -11.98 -4.27 11.19
C ASP A 252 -11.85 -5.10 12.46
N ALA A 253 -11.16 -4.53 13.47
CA ALA A 253 -10.93 -5.15 14.77
C ALA A 253 -10.05 -6.42 14.73
N GLN A 254 -8.99 -6.41 13.92
CA GLN A 254 -7.99 -7.48 13.90
C GLN A 254 -6.81 -7.12 14.82
N ALA A 255 -6.19 -8.15 15.41
CA ALA A 255 -4.98 -8.03 16.22
C ALA A 255 -3.85 -8.85 15.60
N ASP A 256 -2.72 -8.21 15.32
CA ASP A 256 -1.56 -8.87 14.72
C ASP A 256 -0.98 -9.90 15.70
N ARG A 257 -0.78 -11.15 15.24
CA ARG A 257 -0.18 -12.21 16.07
C ARG A 257 1.33 -12.14 16.04
N SER A 258 1.89 -11.53 14.99
CA SER A 258 3.30 -11.20 14.89
C SER A 258 3.60 -9.86 15.59
N PRO A 259 4.87 -9.50 15.78
CA PRO A 259 5.25 -8.18 16.31
C PRO A 259 5.02 -7.02 15.33
N CYS A 260 4.37 -7.27 14.19
CA CYS A 260 4.09 -6.33 13.11
C CYS A 260 5.35 -5.70 12.50
N GLY A 261 5.71 -6.04 11.25
CA GLY A 261 6.94 -5.53 10.63
C GLY A 261 6.92 -4.02 10.39
N THR A 262 5.78 -3.47 9.96
CA THR A 262 5.57 -2.03 9.77
C THR A 262 5.46 -1.29 11.11
N GLY A 263 4.82 -1.89 12.11
CA GLY A 263 4.77 -1.37 13.49
C GLY A 263 6.16 -1.31 14.13
N THR A 264 6.91 -2.41 14.04
CA THR A 264 8.32 -2.48 14.44
C THR A 264 9.12 -1.37 13.76
N SER A 265 8.98 -1.18 12.44
CA SER A 265 9.66 -0.10 11.69
C SER A 265 9.31 1.30 12.23
N ALA A 266 8.02 1.56 12.49
CA ALA A 266 7.54 2.81 13.08
C ALA A 266 8.08 3.03 14.51
N LYS A 267 8.19 1.95 15.30
CA LYS A 267 8.77 1.98 16.64
C LYS A 267 10.27 2.26 16.61
N LEU A 268 11.04 1.61 15.72
CA LEU A 268 12.47 1.91 15.55
C LEU A 268 12.69 3.38 15.19
N ALA A 269 11.85 3.94 14.32
CA ALA A 269 11.93 5.34 13.94
C ALA A 269 11.66 6.28 15.13
N ALA A 270 10.70 5.93 15.99
CA ALA A 270 10.41 6.68 17.22
C ALA A 270 11.57 6.58 18.23
N LEU A 271 12.12 5.37 18.44
CA LEU A 271 13.26 5.15 19.33
C LEU A 271 14.51 5.90 18.86
N TYR A 272 14.79 5.86 17.55
CA TYR A 272 15.89 6.62 16.95
C TYR A 272 15.73 8.12 17.17
N HIS A 273 14.55 8.67 16.87
CA HIS A 273 14.29 10.09 17.05
C HIS A 273 14.46 10.54 18.51
N LYS A 274 14.09 9.69 19.47
CA LYS A 274 14.24 9.95 20.91
C LYS A 274 15.65 9.71 21.44
N GLY A 275 16.59 9.27 20.60
CA GLY A 275 17.96 8.95 21.00
C GLY A 275 18.07 7.68 21.85
N GLU A 276 17.04 6.83 21.81
CA GLU A 276 16.97 5.55 22.54
C GLU A 276 17.57 4.38 21.72
N MET A 277 17.83 4.60 20.42
CA MET A 277 18.43 3.62 19.51
C MET A 277 19.33 4.30 18.47
N GLY A 278 20.47 3.70 18.15
CA GLY A 278 21.41 4.12 17.11
C GLY A 278 21.42 3.24 15.85
N VAL A 279 22.14 3.70 14.81
CA VAL A 279 22.36 2.91 13.59
C VAL A 279 23.20 1.68 13.92
N LYS A 280 22.79 0.50 13.42
CA LYS A 280 23.33 -0.84 13.74
C LYS A 280 22.98 -1.42 15.11
N ASP A 281 22.25 -0.70 15.96
CA ASP A 281 21.68 -1.32 17.13
C ASP A 281 20.62 -2.34 16.70
N THR A 282 20.50 -3.40 17.48
CA THR A 282 19.49 -4.44 17.29
C THR A 282 18.39 -4.23 18.31
N PHE A 283 17.14 -4.26 17.86
CA PHE A 283 15.95 -4.22 18.70
C PHE A 283 15.12 -5.47 18.46
N VAL A 284 14.73 -6.17 19.51
CA VAL A 284 13.89 -7.37 19.44
C VAL A 284 12.52 -7.06 20.03
N TYR A 285 11.50 -7.12 19.18
CA TYR A 285 10.12 -6.82 19.57
C TYR A 285 9.33 -8.12 19.73
N GLU A 286 8.69 -8.30 20.89
CA GLU A 286 7.81 -9.44 21.16
C GLU A 286 6.35 -9.08 20.85
N SER A 287 5.59 -10.01 20.27
CA SER A 287 4.15 -9.87 20.06
C SER A 287 3.35 -10.24 21.31
N ILE A 288 2.03 -10.06 21.25
CA ILE A 288 1.11 -10.54 22.28
C ILE A 288 1.09 -12.08 22.38
N THR A 289 1.54 -12.80 21.34
CA THR A 289 1.62 -14.27 21.33
C THR A 289 2.97 -14.80 21.80
N GLY A 290 3.96 -13.92 22.01
CA GLY A 290 5.32 -14.27 22.43
C GLY A 290 6.30 -14.52 21.28
N SER A 291 5.86 -14.38 20.03
CA SER A 291 6.74 -14.42 18.85
C SER A 291 7.59 -13.14 18.75
N THR A 292 8.66 -13.17 17.95
CA THR A 292 9.63 -12.06 17.93
C THR A 292 10.08 -11.66 16.53
N PHE A 293 10.32 -10.37 16.33
CA PHE A 293 11.02 -9.82 15.18
C PHE A 293 12.28 -9.11 15.65
N ARG A 294 13.33 -9.22 14.84
CA ARG A 294 14.55 -8.45 15.00
C ARG A 294 14.54 -7.27 14.03
N GLY A 295 14.62 -6.08 14.58
CA GLY A 295 14.67 -4.81 13.87
C GLY A 295 16.06 -4.17 13.97
N GLU A 296 16.54 -3.64 12.86
CA GLU A 296 17.81 -2.91 12.78
C GLU A 296 17.64 -1.66 11.92
N ILE A 297 18.44 -0.62 12.18
CA ILE A 297 18.50 0.57 11.32
C ILE A 297 19.62 0.36 10.31
N ASP A 298 19.25 0.16 9.04
CA ASP A 298 20.20 -0.09 7.94
C ASP A 298 20.95 1.19 7.57
N LYS A 299 20.22 2.28 7.35
CA LYS A 299 20.77 3.61 7.07
C LYS A 299 19.80 4.73 7.44
N LEU A 300 20.34 5.94 7.52
CA LEU A 300 19.56 7.17 7.67
C LEU A 300 19.16 7.71 6.30
N VAL A 301 18.03 8.40 6.26
CA VAL A 301 17.51 9.09 5.07
C VAL A 301 16.91 10.43 5.48
N GLU A 302 16.88 11.39 4.56
CA GLU A 302 16.20 12.66 4.78
C GLU A 302 14.72 12.54 4.39
N ILE A 303 13.83 13.04 5.26
CA ILE A 303 12.38 13.05 5.06
C ILE A 303 11.85 14.43 5.50
N ASN A 304 11.42 15.24 4.54
CA ASN A 304 10.84 16.57 4.73
C ASN A 304 11.69 17.50 5.61
N GLY A 305 13.01 17.52 5.37
CA GLY A 305 13.97 18.28 6.17
C GLY A 305 14.26 17.71 7.57
N GLY A 306 13.70 16.53 7.90
CA GLY A 306 14.00 15.76 9.09
C GLY A 306 14.75 14.46 8.78
N THR A 307 15.18 13.75 9.83
CA THR A 307 15.86 12.45 9.70
C THR A 307 14.86 11.30 9.84
N GLY A 308 14.79 10.44 8.83
CA GLY A 308 14.16 9.14 8.88
C GLY A 308 15.19 8.00 8.83
N ILE A 309 14.68 6.77 8.87
CA ILE A 309 15.47 5.54 8.82
C ILE A 309 15.00 4.63 7.68
N ILE A 310 15.90 3.79 7.19
CA ILE A 310 15.55 2.57 6.45
C ILE A 310 15.67 1.41 7.44
N PRO A 311 14.55 0.82 7.89
CA PRO A 311 14.60 -0.29 8.82
C PRO A 311 14.74 -1.62 8.08
N ARG A 312 15.49 -2.54 8.70
CA ARG A 312 15.57 -3.94 8.32
C ARG A 312 14.80 -4.76 9.33
N ILE A 313 13.82 -5.53 8.88
CA ILE A 313 13.03 -6.43 9.71
C ILE A 313 13.42 -7.86 9.39
N THR A 314 13.68 -8.65 10.42
CA THR A 314 14.02 -10.07 10.32
C THR A 314 13.07 -10.90 11.17
N GLY A 315 12.53 -11.94 10.58
CA GLY A 315 11.65 -12.90 11.25
C GLY A 315 11.70 -14.27 10.61
N SER A 316 10.96 -15.21 11.17
CA SER A 316 10.94 -16.59 10.71
C SER A 316 9.53 -16.99 10.29
N ALA A 317 9.47 -17.92 9.34
CA ALA A 317 8.23 -18.51 8.90
C ALA A 317 8.31 -20.03 8.92
N TRP A 318 7.16 -20.68 9.09
CA TRP A 318 7.06 -22.14 9.08
C TRP A 318 5.90 -22.57 8.20
N ILE A 319 6.16 -23.52 7.30
CA ILE A 319 5.13 -24.21 6.54
C ILE A 319 4.27 -25.04 7.50
N THR A 320 2.96 -24.86 7.44
CA THR A 320 1.96 -25.54 8.30
C THR A 320 1.15 -26.58 7.55
N GLY A 321 1.05 -26.49 6.22
CA GLY A 321 0.32 -27.47 5.44
C GLY A 321 0.49 -27.32 3.93
N LEU A 322 0.27 -28.43 3.23
CA LEU A 322 0.11 -28.46 1.78
C LEU A 322 -1.34 -28.86 1.50
N ASN A 323 -2.08 -27.97 0.83
CA ASN A 323 -3.52 -28.09 0.72
C ASN A 323 -3.98 -28.09 -0.73
N GLU A 324 -5.02 -28.86 -1.00
CA GLU A 324 -5.77 -28.84 -2.25
C GLU A 324 -7.21 -28.43 -1.95
N TRP A 325 -7.63 -27.31 -2.54
CA TRP A 325 -8.93 -26.70 -2.33
C TRP A 325 -9.81 -26.87 -3.54
N ILE A 326 -11.09 -27.11 -3.29
CA ILE A 326 -12.09 -27.33 -4.33
C ILE A 326 -13.20 -26.30 -4.18
N ILE A 327 -13.62 -25.73 -5.30
CA ILE A 327 -14.83 -24.91 -5.41
C ILE A 327 -15.78 -25.62 -6.38
N ASP A 328 -16.93 -26.03 -5.86
CA ASP A 328 -18.01 -26.64 -6.62
C ASP A 328 -19.03 -25.56 -7.01
N GLU A 329 -19.38 -25.48 -8.29
CA GLU A 329 -20.39 -24.56 -8.83
C GLU A 329 -21.75 -24.64 -8.11
N THR A 330 -22.06 -25.78 -7.52
CA THR A 330 -23.33 -26.01 -6.82
C THR A 330 -23.27 -25.72 -5.32
N ASP A 331 -22.10 -25.38 -4.78
CA ASP A 331 -21.94 -24.96 -3.38
C ASP A 331 -22.45 -23.51 -3.20
N PRO A 332 -23.58 -23.30 -2.48
CA PRO A 332 -24.12 -21.96 -2.27
C PRO A 332 -23.20 -21.06 -1.44
N LEU A 333 -22.20 -21.63 -0.75
CA LEU A 333 -21.17 -20.92 0.02
C LEU A 333 -19.80 -20.99 -0.66
N GLY A 334 -19.77 -21.32 -1.96
CA GLY A 334 -18.53 -21.49 -2.74
C GLY A 334 -17.60 -20.28 -2.67
N ASN A 335 -18.17 -19.06 -2.64
CA ASN A 335 -17.43 -17.79 -2.57
C ASN A 335 -17.05 -17.37 -1.13
N GLY A 336 -17.40 -18.17 -0.12
CA GLY A 336 -17.11 -17.91 1.29
C GLY A 336 -18.00 -16.86 1.97
N PHE A 337 -17.86 -16.73 3.28
CA PHE A 337 -18.62 -15.82 4.14
C PHE A 337 -17.86 -15.47 5.43
N LEU A 338 -18.34 -14.48 6.17
CA LEU A 338 -17.90 -14.18 7.54
C LEU A 338 -19.11 -14.10 8.47
N LEU A 339 -18.95 -14.58 9.70
CA LEU A 339 -19.94 -14.42 10.76
C LEU A 339 -19.67 -13.15 11.58
N GLY A 340 -20.75 -12.50 12.04
CA GLY A 340 -20.74 -11.28 12.85
C GLY A 340 -21.18 -10.04 12.07
N ASN A 341 -21.35 -8.91 12.78
CA ASN A 341 -21.54 -7.64 12.11
C ASN A 341 -20.28 -7.36 11.29
N MET A 342 -20.36 -7.62 9.99
CA MET A 342 -19.70 -6.74 9.06
C MET A 342 -20.21 -5.36 9.47
N SER A 343 -19.35 -4.51 10.02
CA SER A 343 -19.39 -3.19 9.42
C SER A 343 -19.03 -3.52 7.97
N ALA A 344 -20.05 -3.79 7.13
CA ALA A 344 -19.86 -3.76 5.70
C ALA A 344 -19.04 -2.49 5.56
N LYS A 345 -17.81 -2.58 5.02
CA LYS A 345 -17.03 -1.38 4.68
C LYS A 345 -18.09 -0.51 4.06
N LYS A 346 -18.56 0.50 4.80
CA LYS A 346 -19.54 1.44 4.26
C LYS A 346 -18.65 2.05 3.23
N GLU A 347 -18.83 1.59 2.01
CA GLU A 347 -18.09 2.01 0.85
C GLU A 347 -18.00 3.52 1.02
N ASN A 348 -16.76 4.01 1.16
CA ASN A 348 -16.51 5.33 1.73
C ASN A 348 -17.48 6.29 1.05
N ILE A 349 -18.39 6.92 1.81
CA ILE A 349 -19.51 7.67 1.22
C ILE A 349 -18.97 8.70 0.22
N ARG A 350 -17.81 9.29 0.52
CA ARG A 350 -17.04 10.12 -0.40
C ARG A 350 -16.70 9.40 -1.70
N ALA A 351 -16.11 8.20 -1.63
CA ALA A 351 -15.73 7.41 -2.80
C ALA A 351 -16.94 7.00 -3.64
N ARG A 352 -18.07 6.63 -3.01
CA ARG A 352 -19.33 6.37 -3.73
C ARG A 352 -19.80 7.60 -4.51
N ILE A 353 -19.75 8.77 -3.88
CA ILE A 353 -20.12 10.03 -4.52
C ILE A 353 -19.20 10.33 -5.71
N VAL A 354 -17.88 10.18 -5.54
CA VAL A 354 -16.88 10.43 -6.60
C VAL A 354 -17.07 9.47 -7.77
N ASN A 355 -17.19 8.17 -7.50
CA ASN A 355 -17.38 7.15 -8.53
C ASN A 355 -18.68 7.40 -9.31
N ALA A 356 -19.78 7.62 -8.61
CA ALA A 356 -21.07 7.95 -9.22
C ALA A 356 -20.99 9.20 -10.10
N ALA A 357 -20.29 10.24 -9.63
CA ALA A 357 -20.10 11.46 -10.40
C ALA A 357 -19.30 11.21 -11.68
N TRP A 358 -18.19 10.47 -11.59
CA TRP A 358 -17.34 10.20 -12.76
C TRP A 358 -18.01 9.30 -13.79
N GLU A 359 -18.76 8.29 -13.37
CA GLU A 359 -19.62 7.49 -14.26
C GLU A 359 -20.63 8.37 -14.98
N LEU A 360 -21.31 9.26 -14.26
CA LEU A 360 -22.29 10.19 -14.86
C LEU A 360 -21.62 11.19 -15.81
N PHE A 361 -20.40 11.65 -15.49
CA PHE A 361 -19.63 12.52 -16.38
C PHE A 361 -19.28 11.81 -17.69
N ASP A 362 -18.99 10.51 -17.66
CA ASP A 362 -18.75 9.71 -18.86
C ASP A 362 -20.05 9.44 -19.64
N GLU A 363 -21.16 9.14 -18.95
CA GLU A 363 -22.44 8.80 -19.59
C GLU A 363 -23.13 9.98 -20.28
N LYS A 364 -23.05 11.18 -19.69
CA LYS A 364 -23.81 12.35 -20.17
C LYS A 364 -23.06 13.67 -20.18
N SER A 365 -21.72 13.65 -20.03
CA SER A 365 -20.85 14.83 -19.85
C SER A 365 -20.95 15.49 -18.47
N TYR A 366 -19.87 16.18 -18.10
CA TYR A 366 -19.80 16.99 -16.88
C TYR A 366 -20.89 18.07 -16.83
N GLU A 367 -21.12 18.78 -17.94
CA GLU A 367 -22.06 19.91 -18.00
C GLU A 367 -23.52 19.48 -17.80
N ALA A 368 -23.92 18.31 -18.33
CA ALA A 368 -25.29 17.82 -18.19
C ALA A 368 -25.54 17.07 -16.87
N THR A 369 -24.51 16.84 -16.05
CA THR A 369 -24.64 16.18 -14.75
C THR A 369 -25.01 17.18 -13.66
N THR A 370 -26.03 16.85 -12.86
CA THR A 370 -26.47 17.64 -11.70
C THR A 370 -26.15 16.93 -10.39
N VAL A 371 -26.16 17.66 -9.27
CA VAL A 371 -25.96 17.05 -7.94
C VAL A 371 -27.04 16.01 -7.65
N ASP A 372 -28.30 16.25 -8.02
CA ASP A 372 -29.39 15.29 -7.81
C ASP A 372 -29.17 13.95 -8.53
N ASP A 373 -28.56 13.97 -9.71
CA ASP A 373 -28.18 12.75 -10.43
C ASP A 373 -27.15 11.93 -9.65
N ILE A 374 -26.17 12.62 -9.07
CA ILE A 374 -25.08 12.02 -8.29
C ILE A 374 -25.65 11.44 -6.99
N LEU A 375 -26.54 12.16 -6.29
CA LEU A 375 -27.21 11.68 -5.08
C LEU A 375 -27.98 10.38 -5.36
N LEU A 376 -28.71 10.35 -6.49
CA LEU A 376 -29.50 9.19 -6.89
C LEU A 376 -28.59 7.99 -7.24
N ARG A 377 -27.54 8.19 -8.04
CA ARG A 377 -26.62 7.13 -8.46
C ARG A 377 -25.79 6.59 -7.30
N ALA A 378 -25.30 7.49 -6.45
CA ALA A 378 -24.50 7.11 -5.29
C ALA A 378 -25.37 6.51 -4.18
N GLU A 379 -26.71 6.60 -4.25
CA GLU A 379 -27.65 6.24 -3.18
C GLU A 379 -27.31 6.92 -1.84
N VAL A 380 -27.11 8.23 -1.88
CA VAL A 380 -26.80 9.05 -0.70
C VAL A 380 -27.77 10.22 -0.57
N SER A 381 -27.96 10.69 0.66
CA SER A 381 -28.74 11.91 0.94
C SER A 381 -27.94 13.18 0.62
N LEU A 382 -28.65 14.30 0.45
CA LEU A 382 -28.03 15.62 0.28
C LEU A 382 -27.18 16.01 1.52
N GLU A 383 -27.56 15.57 2.72
CA GLU A 383 -26.79 15.80 3.95
C GLU A 383 -25.46 15.03 3.91
N GLU A 384 -25.47 13.77 3.48
CA GLU A 384 -24.27 12.95 3.29
C GLU A 384 -23.36 13.50 2.20
N PHE A 385 -23.92 14.04 1.11
CA PHE A 385 -23.12 14.73 0.09
C PHE A 385 -22.46 15.99 0.63
N ASN A 386 -23.24 16.86 1.28
CA ASN A 386 -22.75 18.13 1.85
C ASN A 386 -21.74 17.95 2.99
N ALA A 387 -21.63 16.75 3.56
CA ALA A 387 -20.57 16.42 4.51
C ALA A 387 -19.18 16.37 3.84
N TYR A 388 -19.11 16.13 2.53
CA TYR A 388 -17.86 15.98 1.77
C TYR A 388 -17.69 17.01 0.66
N PHE A 389 -18.77 17.37 -0.05
CA PHE A 389 -18.75 18.24 -1.22
C PHE A 389 -19.86 19.28 -1.10
N ARG A 390 -19.55 20.56 -1.29
CA ARG A 390 -20.53 21.65 -1.26
C ARG A 390 -21.22 21.88 -2.59
N SER A 391 -20.58 21.45 -3.68
CA SER A 391 -21.07 21.63 -5.04
C SER A 391 -20.47 20.62 -6.00
N LYS A 392 -20.97 20.58 -7.24
CA LYS A 392 -20.45 19.70 -8.30
C LYS A 392 -19.01 20.07 -8.66
N GLU A 393 -18.67 21.36 -8.60
CA GLU A 393 -17.34 21.87 -8.94
C GLU A 393 -16.26 21.34 -7.99
N GLU A 394 -16.58 21.05 -6.73
CA GLU A 394 -15.61 20.44 -5.81
C GLU A 394 -15.22 19.02 -6.23
N LEU A 395 -16.01 18.36 -7.08
CA LEU A 395 -15.65 17.07 -7.67
C LEU A 395 -14.59 17.20 -8.77
N GLU A 396 -14.39 18.38 -9.36
CA GLU A 396 -13.27 18.61 -10.29
C GLU A 396 -11.92 18.45 -9.57
N HIS A 397 -11.85 18.87 -8.30
CA HIS A 397 -10.65 18.74 -7.46
C HIS A 397 -10.28 17.28 -7.20
N THR A 398 -11.24 16.36 -7.26
CA THR A 398 -10.99 14.93 -7.03
C THR A 398 -10.12 14.30 -8.11
N LEU A 399 -10.04 14.90 -9.31
CA LEU A 399 -9.07 14.47 -10.31
C LEU A 399 -7.63 14.84 -9.89
N GLY A 400 -7.48 16.00 -9.25
CA GLY A 400 -6.21 16.43 -8.68
C GLY A 400 -5.76 15.50 -7.57
N ASP A 401 -6.70 15.12 -6.69
CA ASP A 401 -6.49 14.13 -5.64
C ASP A 401 -6.06 12.78 -6.24
N LEU A 402 -6.77 12.28 -7.26
CA LEU A 402 -6.43 11.01 -7.92
C LEU A 402 -5.01 11.01 -8.47
N PHE A 403 -4.60 12.10 -9.13
CA PHE A 403 -3.24 12.21 -9.66
C PHE A 403 -2.21 12.26 -8.53
N ASP A 404 -2.47 13.03 -7.48
CA ASP A 404 -1.57 13.13 -6.33
C ASP A 404 -1.45 11.78 -5.59
N GLU A 405 -2.55 11.04 -5.43
CA GLU A 405 -2.59 9.67 -4.87
C GLU A 405 -1.80 8.68 -5.75
N LYS A 406 -2.00 8.74 -7.07
CA LYS A 406 -1.24 7.91 -8.00
C LYS A 406 0.25 8.25 -7.92
N TYR A 407 0.63 9.52 -7.97
CA TYR A 407 2.02 9.95 -7.85
C TYR A 407 2.65 9.47 -6.54
N ALA A 408 1.94 9.63 -5.43
CA ALA A 408 2.34 9.10 -4.13
C ALA A 408 2.58 7.59 -4.19
N GLN A 409 1.59 6.83 -4.62
CA GLN A 409 1.70 5.38 -4.75
C GLN A 409 2.91 4.98 -5.61
N LEU A 410 3.10 5.66 -6.74
CA LEU A 410 4.23 5.43 -7.62
C LEU A 410 5.56 5.72 -6.94
N MET A 411 5.65 6.77 -6.09
CA MET A 411 6.85 7.08 -5.32
C MET A 411 7.19 6.05 -4.25
N VAL A 412 6.20 5.48 -3.55
CA VAL A 412 6.44 4.35 -2.60
C VAL A 412 7.04 3.16 -3.32
N ASN A 413 6.44 2.88 -4.47
CA ASN A 413 6.64 1.65 -5.21
C ASN A 413 7.70 1.80 -6.31
N MET A 414 8.33 2.98 -6.35
CA MET A 414 9.31 3.34 -7.37
C MET A 414 10.54 2.47 -7.19
N ASN A 415 11.06 1.95 -8.30
CA ASN A 415 12.31 1.20 -8.25
C ASN A 415 13.41 2.10 -7.66
N PRO A 416 14.00 1.73 -6.51
CA PRO A 416 14.97 2.59 -5.83
C PRO A 416 16.29 2.75 -6.61
N ARG A 417 16.47 2.00 -7.71
CA ARG A 417 17.62 2.11 -8.61
C ARG A 417 17.38 3.00 -9.83
N PHE A 418 16.18 3.53 -10.01
CA PHE A 418 15.92 4.48 -11.10
C PHE A 418 16.82 5.70 -10.97
N THR A 419 17.46 6.04 -12.08
CA THR A 419 18.11 7.35 -12.26
C THR A 419 17.04 8.43 -12.22
N ASN A 420 17.40 9.69 -11.95
CA ASN A 420 16.39 10.76 -11.90
C ASN A 420 15.69 10.93 -13.25
N PHE A 421 16.39 10.64 -14.35
CA PHE A 421 15.83 10.52 -15.70
C PHE A 421 14.74 9.45 -15.75
N ASP A 422 15.05 8.22 -15.31
CA ASP A 422 14.10 7.10 -15.34
C ASP A 422 12.87 7.39 -14.48
N LYS A 423 13.05 8.04 -13.31
CA LYS A 423 11.95 8.45 -12.45
C LYS A 423 11.00 9.40 -13.19
N LEU A 424 11.51 10.45 -13.84
CA LEU A 424 10.69 11.42 -14.58
C LEU A 424 9.95 10.77 -15.75
N VAL A 425 10.64 9.91 -16.52
CA VAL A 425 10.03 9.18 -17.63
C VAL A 425 8.91 8.25 -17.15
N PHE A 426 9.16 7.52 -16.07
CA PHE A 426 8.20 6.58 -15.47
C PHE A 426 6.97 7.30 -14.92
N LEU A 427 7.18 8.40 -14.18
CA LEU A 427 6.09 9.21 -13.63
C LEU A 427 5.17 9.76 -14.72
N ASN A 428 5.72 10.32 -15.80
CA ASN A 428 4.95 10.76 -16.95
C ASN A 428 4.13 9.62 -17.58
N HIS A 429 4.79 8.48 -17.83
CA HIS A 429 4.15 7.32 -18.45
C HIS A 429 2.94 6.85 -17.64
N GLU A 430 3.11 6.72 -16.33
CA GLU A 430 2.06 6.23 -15.43
C GLU A 430 0.91 7.22 -15.27
N LEU A 431 1.19 8.53 -15.22
CA LEU A 431 0.14 9.55 -15.23
C LEU A 431 -0.67 9.47 -16.54
N PHE A 432 0.02 9.40 -17.68
CA PHE A 432 -0.65 9.38 -18.98
C PHE A 432 -1.45 8.09 -19.16
N SER A 433 -0.94 6.95 -18.70
CA SER A 433 -1.70 5.71 -18.70
C SER A 433 -2.91 5.76 -17.77
N LEU A 434 -2.84 6.48 -16.64
CA LEU A 434 -3.98 6.67 -15.75
C LEU A 434 -5.07 7.48 -16.44
N ILE A 435 -4.71 8.62 -17.05
CA ILE A 435 -5.64 9.49 -17.78
C ILE A 435 -6.31 8.71 -18.91
N GLU A 436 -5.52 8.03 -19.74
CA GLU A 436 -6.00 7.32 -20.93
C GLU A 436 -6.95 6.16 -20.60
N LYS A 437 -6.76 5.48 -19.45
CA LYS A 437 -7.51 4.27 -19.10
C LYS A 437 -8.63 4.46 -18.08
N HIS A 438 -8.51 5.43 -17.18
CA HIS A 438 -9.31 5.48 -15.95
C HIS A 438 -9.98 6.83 -15.68
N VAL A 439 -9.66 7.88 -16.45
CA VAL A 439 -10.28 9.19 -16.28
C VAL A 439 -11.26 9.44 -17.41
N PRO A 440 -12.52 9.84 -17.13
CA PRO A 440 -13.46 10.22 -18.18
C PRO A 440 -12.88 11.33 -19.07
N LEU A 441 -12.92 11.12 -20.38
CA LEU A 441 -12.39 12.07 -21.37
C LEU A 441 -13.09 13.44 -21.26
N ASP A 442 -14.39 13.44 -21.04
CA ASP A 442 -15.18 14.67 -20.90
C ASP A 442 -14.79 15.47 -19.64
N LEU A 443 -14.46 14.79 -18.54
CA LEU A 443 -13.96 15.43 -17.33
C LEU A 443 -12.57 16.06 -17.57
N THR A 444 -11.68 15.32 -18.24
CA THR A 444 -10.34 15.82 -18.58
C THR A 444 -10.43 16.99 -19.56
N SER A 445 -11.31 16.91 -20.56
CA SER A 445 -11.55 17.97 -21.52
C SER A 445 -12.12 19.22 -20.87
N HIS A 446 -13.09 19.06 -19.96
CA HIS A 446 -13.63 20.18 -19.19
C HIS A 446 -12.52 20.91 -18.42
N ILE A 447 -11.70 20.17 -17.67
CA ILE A 447 -10.65 20.74 -16.83
C ILE A 447 -9.55 21.43 -17.65
N TYR A 448 -9.09 20.82 -18.75
CA TYR A 448 -7.94 21.34 -19.52
C TYR A 448 -8.34 22.33 -20.62
N VAL A 449 -9.58 22.32 -21.11
CA VAL A 449 -10.04 23.15 -22.24
C VAL A 449 -11.02 24.24 -21.82
N THR A 450 -11.95 23.93 -20.91
CA THR A 450 -13.08 24.81 -20.58
C THR A 450 -12.82 25.65 -19.32
N VAL A 451 -12.20 25.07 -18.28
CA VAL A 451 -11.89 25.80 -17.04
C VAL A 451 -10.78 26.83 -17.30
N PRO A 452 -10.98 28.12 -16.98
CA PRO A 452 -9.94 29.14 -17.12
C PRO A 452 -8.73 28.82 -16.26
N GLU A 453 -7.52 29.13 -16.76
CA GLU A 453 -6.24 28.83 -16.09
C GLU A 453 -6.21 29.22 -14.60
N GLU A 454 -6.72 30.40 -14.25
CA GLU A 454 -6.80 30.92 -12.89
C GLU A 454 -7.62 30.06 -11.91
N ARG A 455 -8.48 29.19 -12.45
CA ARG A 455 -9.35 28.26 -11.70
C ARG A 455 -8.97 26.79 -11.92
N GLN A 456 -7.94 26.50 -12.71
CA GLN A 456 -7.49 25.13 -12.91
C GLN A 456 -6.75 24.65 -11.67
N GLU A 457 -7.39 23.78 -10.89
CA GLU A 457 -6.76 23.10 -9.74
C GLU A 457 -5.49 22.36 -10.17
N MET A 458 -5.42 21.93 -11.42
CA MET A 458 -4.24 21.27 -11.97
C MET A 458 -2.96 22.12 -11.85
N LEU A 459 -3.09 23.45 -11.78
CA LEU A 459 -2.00 24.42 -11.66
C LEU A 459 -1.73 24.87 -10.22
N ASN A 460 -2.43 24.30 -9.23
CA ASN A 460 -2.22 24.61 -7.83
C ASN A 460 -0.82 24.16 -7.39
N LYS A 461 0.08 25.12 -7.16
CA LYS A 461 1.48 24.90 -6.73
C LYS A 461 1.64 24.17 -5.39
N LYS A 462 0.56 23.95 -4.64
CA LYS A 462 0.57 23.16 -3.39
C LYS A 462 0.40 21.66 -3.62
N ARG A 463 0.08 21.22 -4.84
CA ARG A 463 -0.12 19.81 -5.18
C ARG A 463 1.18 19.01 -5.11
N PHE A 464 1.05 17.71 -4.86
CA PHE A 464 2.19 16.82 -4.71
C PHE A 464 3.10 16.80 -5.95
N TYR A 465 2.49 16.89 -7.13
CA TYR A 465 3.17 17.05 -8.41
C TYR A 465 4.26 18.16 -8.41
N TYR A 466 3.91 19.34 -7.88
CA TYR A 466 4.82 20.50 -7.86
C TYR A 466 5.90 20.42 -6.78
N ALA A 467 5.82 19.45 -5.87
CA ALA A 467 6.91 19.14 -4.95
C ALA A 467 7.86 18.09 -5.56
N ILE A 468 7.30 17.03 -6.16
CA ILE A 468 8.09 15.85 -6.53
C ILE A 468 8.92 16.05 -7.79
N ILE A 469 8.37 16.71 -8.83
CA ILE A 469 9.08 16.91 -10.09
C ILE A 469 10.32 17.80 -9.88
N PRO A 470 10.23 18.99 -9.24
CA PRO A 470 11.41 19.79 -8.93
C PRO A 470 12.41 19.06 -8.03
N GLN A 471 11.94 18.24 -7.07
CA GLN A 471 12.83 17.47 -6.21
C GLN A 471 13.68 16.49 -7.02
N ILE A 472 13.07 15.68 -7.89
CA ILE A 472 13.79 14.71 -8.74
C ILE A 472 14.79 15.43 -9.66
N ILE A 473 14.40 16.57 -10.23
CA ILE A 473 15.29 17.39 -11.06
C ILE A 473 16.47 17.92 -10.24
N SER A 474 16.21 18.47 -9.05
CA SER A 474 17.25 18.98 -8.15
C SER A 474 18.22 17.87 -7.73
N GLU A 475 17.72 16.67 -7.40
CA GLU A 475 18.55 15.49 -7.11
C GLU A 475 19.43 15.11 -8.30
N GLY A 476 18.89 15.15 -9.53
CA GLY A 476 19.63 14.93 -10.77
C GLY A 476 20.72 15.97 -10.99
N GLN A 477 20.44 17.25 -10.74
CA GLN A 477 21.44 18.32 -10.83
C GLN A 477 22.54 18.17 -9.77
N HIS A 478 22.17 17.82 -8.53
CA HIS A 478 23.12 17.61 -7.43
C HIS A 478 24.05 16.42 -7.68
N SER A 479 23.51 15.30 -8.18
CA SER A 479 24.28 14.10 -8.53
C SER A 479 25.11 14.25 -9.82
N GLY A 480 24.88 15.32 -10.59
CA GLY A 480 25.57 15.58 -11.86
C GLY A 480 24.92 14.89 -13.06
N GLU A 481 23.81 14.18 -12.86
CA GLU A 481 23.02 13.55 -13.92
C GLU A 481 22.39 14.57 -14.88
N PHE A 482 21.91 15.70 -14.35
CA PHE A 482 21.33 16.79 -15.13
C PHE A 482 22.21 18.05 -15.14
N THR A 483 22.12 18.81 -16.22
CA THR A 483 22.81 20.09 -16.43
C THR A 483 22.44 21.10 -15.34
N ARG A 484 23.39 21.93 -14.95
CA ARG A 484 23.20 23.06 -14.02
C ARG A 484 23.13 24.41 -14.75
N GLU A 485 23.14 24.41 -16.08
CA GLU A 485 23.04 25.63 -16.88
C GLU A 485 21.63 26.24 -16.83
N GLU A 486 20.61 25.41 -16.62
CA GLU A 486 19.21 25.80 -16.42
C GLU A 486 18.80 25.62 -14.95
N SER A 487 17.89 26.46 -14.45
CA SER A 487 17.41 26.35 -13.07
C SER A 487 16.47 25.15 -12.90
N THR A 488 16.39 24.58 -11.70
CA THR A 488 15.45 23.48 -11.38
C THR A 488 14.01 23.86 -11.73
N ASP A 489 13.62 25.11 -11.43
CA ASP A 489 12.26 25.61 -11.66
C ASP A 489 11.96 25.73 -13.15
N ASP A 490 12.92 26.18 -13.98
CA ASP A 490 12.74 26.29 -15.43
C ASP A 490 12.59 24.91 -16.09
N ILE A 491 13.38 23.93 -15.63
CA ILE A 491 13.28 22.54 -16.11
C ILE A 491 11.93 21.95 -15.71
N ALA A 492 11.50 22.14 -14.45
CA ALA A 492 10.23 21.64 -13.96
C ALA A 492 9.02 22.27 -14.68
N GLU A 493 9.07 23.57 -14.96
CA GLU A 493 8.01 24.26 -15.70
C GLU A 493 7.96 23.80 -17.17
N THR A 494 9.12 23.54 -17.78
CA THR A 494 9.18 23.00 -19.15
C THR A 494 8.63 21.59 -19.21
N TYR A 495 9.01 20.72 -18.26
CA TYR A 495 8.45 19.39 -18.09
C TYR A 495 6.92 19.44 -17.97
N ALA A 496 6.40 20.28 -17.07
CA ALA A 496 4.96 20.43 -16.85
C ALA A 496 4.24 21.00 -18.09
N SER A 497 4.88 21.92 -18.81
CA SER A 497 4.32 22.51 -20.03
C SER A 497 4.20 21.48 -21.16
N ILE A 498 5.19 20.59 -21.31
CA ILE A 498 5.12 19.46 -22.25
C ILE A 498 3.94 18.55 -21.87
N GLU A 499 3.83 18.17 -20.59
CA GLU A 499 2.74 17.30 -20.14
C GLU A 499 1.36 17.91 -20.40
N ARG A 500 1.14 19.16 -19.96
CA ARG A 500 -0.12 19.87 -20.18
C ARG A 500 -0.44 20.05 -21.65
N GLY A 501 0.56 20.37 -22.47
CA GLY A 501 0.40 20.54 -23.92
C GLY A 501 -0.05 19.26 -24.61
N VAL A 502 0.48 18.11 -24.20
CA VAL A 502 0.09 16.79 -24.74
C VAL A 502 -1.33 16.40 -24.30
N ILE A 503 -1.67 16.60 -23.02
CA ILE A 503 -3.04 16.35 -22.54
C ILE A 503 -4.05 17.25 -23.26
N TYR A 504 -3.73 18.54 -23.41
CA TYR A 504 -4.59 19.49 -24.11
C TYR A 504 -4.84 19.08 -25.57
N ASP A 505 -3.78 18.76 -26.33
CA ASP A 505 -3.91 18.32 -27.73
C ASP A 505 -4.74 17.03 -27.84
N TRP A 506 -4.55 16.10 -26.92
CA TRP A 506 -5.34 14.86 -26.84
C TRP A 506 -6.83 15.13 -26.56
N CYS A 507 -7.15 16.03 -25.63
CA CYS A 507 -8.52 16.47 -25.36
C CYS A 507 -9.16 17.14 -26.58
N VAL A 508 -8.44 18.05 -27.26
CA VAL A 508 -8.93 18.72 -28.49
C VAL A 508 -9.22 17.71 -29.60
N LYS A 509 -8.41 16.64 -29.69
CA LYS A 509 -8.61 15.52 -30.63
C LYS A 509 -9.61 14.47 -30.13
N ARG A 510 -10.33 14.74 -29.04
CA ARG A 510 -11.33 13.83 -28.46
C ARG A 510 -10.77 12.44 -28.14
N GLY A 511 -9.57 12.42 -27.59
CA GLY A 511 -8.90 11.19 -27.15
C GLY A 511 -8.35 10.32 -28.28
N GLU A 512 -8.24 10.84 -29.51
CA GLU A 512 -7.70 10.08 -30.63
C GLU A 512 -6.18 9.85 -30.50
N GLY A 513 -5.78 8.57 -30.52
CA GLY A 513 -4.39 8.15 -30.37
C GLY A 513 -3.97 7.93 -28.91
N SER A 514 -2.76 7.40 -28.72
CA SER A 514 -2.24 7.16 -27.36
C SER A 514 -1.62 8.43 -26.78
N LEU A 515 -2.11 8.80 -25.60
CA LEU A 515 -1.56 9.87 -24.79
C LEU A 515 -0.15 9.48 -24.33
N VAL A 516 0.01 8.24 -23.87
CA VAL A 516 1.30 7.67 -23.43
C VAL A 516 2.35 7.74 -24.54
N GLU A 517 2.06 7.22 -25.73
CA GLU A 517 3.03 7.21 -26.83
C GLU A 517 3.44 8.63 -27.25
N THR A 518 2.47 9.55 -27.32
CA THR A 518 2.71 10.94 -27.70
C THR A 518 3.54 11.67 -26.65
N GLY A 519 3.22 11.46 -25.37
CA GLY A 519 3.94 12.01 -24.23
C GLY A 519 5.41 11.60 -24.21
N GLN A 520 5.65 10.30 -24.26
CA GLN A 520 7.01 9.74 -24.23
C GLN A 520 7.83 10.20 -25.44
N LYS A 521 7.20 10.32 -26.63
CA LYS A 521 7.86 10.79 -27.85
C LYS A 521 8.37 12.23 -27.75
N LEU A 522 7.70 13.10 -26.99
CA LEU A 522 8.08 14.50 -26.81
C LEU A 522 8.95 14.72 -25.58
N LEU A 523 8.64 14.02 -24.48
CA LEU A 523 9.31 14.21 -23.20
C LEU A 523 10.72 13.62 -23.18
N ILE A 524 10.91 12.39 -23.68
CA ILE A 524 12.22 11.70 -23.62
C ILE A 524 13.33 12.50 -24.33
N PRO A 525 13.12 13.04 -25.57
CA PRO A 525 14.13 13.87 -26.21
C PRO A 525 14.50 15.12 -25.40
N TYR A 526 13.52 15.78 -24.77
CA TYR A 526 13.76 16.93 -23.90
C TYR A 526 14.57 16.54 -22.65
N LEU A 527 14.16 15.47 -21.95
CA LEU A 527 14.91 14.99 -20.79
C LEU A 527 16.35 14.59 -21.16
N LYS A 528 16.57 14.03 -22.37
CA LYS A 528 17.92 13.73 -22.86
C LYS A 528 18.75 14.97 -23.15
N SER A 529 18.14 16.10 -23.53
CA SER A 529 18.90 17.35 -23.77
C SER A 529 19.41 18.00 -22.50
N ILE A 530 18.79 17.70 -21.35
CA ILE A 530 19.23 18.21 -20.04
C ILE A 530 20.15 17.24 -19.29
N VAL A 531 20.40 16.03 -19.79
CA VAL A 531 21.38 15.10 -19.20
C VAL A 531 22.80 15.63 -19.43
N SER A 532 23.60 15.72 -18.37
CA SER A 532 25.00 16.16 -18.47
C SER A 532 25.81 15.21 -19.34
N GLN A 533 26.63 15.76 -20.26
CA GLN A 533 27.55 14.98 -21.10
C GLN A 533 28.79 14.49 -20.35
#